data_AF-C6AAD3-F1
#
_entry.id   AF-C6AAD3-F1
#
_cell.length_a   1.000
_cell.length_b   1.000
_cell.length_c   1.000
_cell.angle_alpha   90.00
_cell.angle_beta   90.00
_cell.angle_gamma   90.00
#
_symmetry.space_group_name_H-M   'P 1'
#
loop_
_entity.id
_entity.type
_entity.pdbx_description
1 polymer ?
#
loop_
_entity_poly.entity_id
_entity_poly.type
_entity_poly.pdbx_seq_one_letter_code
_entity_poly.pdbx_strand_id
1 'polypeptide(L)'
;MKKKGAHYRYLVVGGTGMLAPFCQSLKPKEVIIAARFLSHKVQLEALHNKQLCVPLDYDCTTSKAQFLEAVKQWHDLKYCILWIHSSAHAFSCALIEQLALLPKPPCILHIFGSNTHDQMILECARKNKVDFIPIRLGQKTTPKGSRWLTHQEISQQILDAIKNHMNKQNL
;
A
#
# COMPACT_ATOMS: atom_id res chain seq x y z
N MET A 1 -27.29 4.13 -19.63
CA MET A 1 -26.07 3.34 -19.32
C MET A 1 -25.11 4.21 -18.52
N LYS A 2 -24.96 4.01 -17.20
CA LYS A 2 -23.98 4.77 -16.41
C LYS A 2 -22.57 4.33 -16.84
N LYS A 3 -21.74 5.27 -17.31
CA LYS A 3 -20.29 5.03 -17.50
C LYS A 3 -19.76 4.51 -16.17
N LYS A 4 -19.29 3.26 -16.11
CA LYS A 4 -18.52 2.77 -14.95
C LYS A 4 -17.25 3.64 -14.88
N GLY A 5 -17.26 4.62 -13.98
CA GLY A 5 -16.07 5.40 -13.65
C GLY A 5 -14.94 4.47 -13.20
N ALA A 6 -13.70 4.96 -13.24
CA ALA A 6 -12.59 4.22 -12.66
C ALA A 6 -12.93 3.93 -11.17
N HIS A 7 -12.89 2.66 -10.77
CA HIS A 7 -13.20 2.25 -9.42
C HIS A 7 -11.92 1.73 -8.79
N TYR A 8 -11.14 2.65 -8.24
CA TYR A 8 -9.93 2.29 -7.53
C TYR A 8 -10.28 1.57 -6.25
N ARG A 9 -9.80 0.34 -6.11
CA ARG A 9 -10.03 -0.54 -4.95
C ARG A 9 -8.79 -0.63 -4.06
N TYR A 10 -7.63 -0.32 -4.62
CA TYR A 10 -6.34 -0.44 -3.97
C TYR A 10 -5.64 0.92 -3.98
N LEU A 11 -5.17 1.34 -2.81
CA LEU A 11 -4.14 2.36 -2.69
C LEU A 11 -2.82 1.65 -2.36
N VAL A 12 -1.77 1.89 -3.14
CA VAL A 12 -0.44 1.33 -2.87
C VAL A 12 0.53 2.47 -2.67
N VAL A 13 1.02 2.63 -1.45
CA VAL A 13 2.03 3.61 -1.10
C VAL A 13 3.40 2.95 -1.05
N GLY A 14 4.36 3.51 -1.79
CA GLY A 14 5.61 2.84 -2.11
C GLY A 14 5.46 1.77 -3.20
N GLY A 15 4.47 1.90 -4.09
CA GLY A 15 4.15 0.90 -5.12
C GLY A 15 5.19 0.72 -6.23
N THR A 16 6.32 1.41 -6.15
CA THR A 16 7.48 1.23 -7.04
C THR A 16 8.48 0.22 -6.46
N GLY A 17 9.48 -0.19 -7.25
CA GLY A 17 10.54 -1.07 -6.76
C GLY A 17 10.01 -2.44 -6.33
N MET A 18 10.10 -2.78 -5.04
CA MET A 18 9.74 -4.10 -4.51
C MET A 18 8.24 -4.41 -4.63
N LEU A 19 7.36 -3.41 -4.66
CA LEU A 19 5.92 -3.59 -4.87
C LEU A 19 5.45 -3.49 -6.31
N ALA A 20 6.37 -3.23 -7.26
CA ALA A 20 5.99 -3.11 -8.67
C ALA A 20 5.31 -4.38 -9.21
N PRO A 21 5.78 -5.62 -8.92
CA PRO A 21 5.09 -6.82 -9.39
C PRO A 21 3.66 -6.96 -8.85
N PHE A 22 3.43 -6.58 -7.58
CA PHE A 22 2.08 -6.56 -7.02
C PHE A 22 1.19 -5.60 -7.79
N CYS A 23 1.65 -4.36 -7.99
CA CYS A 23 0.90 -3.36 -8.75
C CYS A 23 0.59 -3.81 -10.18
N GLN A 24 1.54 -4.48 -10.85
CA GLN A 24 1.37 -5.00 -12.22
C GLN A 24 0.38 -6.17 -12.29
N SER A 25 0.19 -6.92 -11.20
CA SER A 25 -0.76 -8.03 -11.13
C SER A 25 -2.23 -7.58 -11.03
N LEU A 26 -2.48 -6.32 -10.65
CA LEU A 26 -3.82 -5.75 -10.49
C LEU A 26 -4.42 -5.31 -11.82
N LYS A 27 -5.76 -5.33 -11.93
CA LYS A 27 -6.43 -4.95 -13.18
C LYS A 27 -6.29 -3.45 -13.45
N PRO A 28 -6.32 -3.04 -14.74
CA PRO A 28 -6.35 -1.63 -15.10
C PRO A 28 -7.44 -0.86 -14.36
N LYS A 29 -7.11 0.36 -13.88
CA LYS A 29 -8.01 1.25 -13.12
C LYS A 29 -8.51 0.73 -11.76
N GLU A 30 -7.91 -0.34 -11.21
CA GLU A 30 -8.21 -0.78 -9.83
C GLU A 30 -7.24 -0.22 -8.79
N VAL A 31 -6.10 0.35 -9.21
CA VAL A 31 -5.04 0.78 -8.30
C VAL A 31 -4.63 2.25 -8.47
N ILE A 32 -4.46 2.91 -7.33
CA ILE A 32 -3.75 4.18 -7.17
C ILE A 32 -2.38 3.86 -6.61
N ILE A 33 -1.32 4.29 -7.31
CA ILE A 33 0.07 4.08 -6.92
C ILE A 33 0.66 5.41 -6.47
N ALA A 34 0.98 5.51 -5.19
CA ALA A 34 1.62 6.65 -4.58
C ALA A 34 3.10 6.35 -4.33
N ALA A 35 4.01 7.09 -4.95
CA ALA A 35 5.44 6.84 -4.81
C ALA A 35 6.31 8.04 -5.23
N ARG A 36 7.60 7.95 -4.90
CA ARG A 36 8.64 8.76 -5.55
C ARG A 36 8.91 8.17 -6.93
N PHE A 37 8.38 8.80 -7.98
CA PHE A 37 8.66 8.38 -9.36
C PHE A 37 10.03 8.91 -9.79
N LEU A 38 11.09 8.20 -9.39
CA LEU A 38 12.48 8.59 -9.60
C LEU A 38 12.92 8.56 -11.09
N SER A 39 12.09 8.02 -11.98
CA SER A 39 12.36 8.06 -13.43
C SER A 39 11.07 8.11 -14.25
N HIS A 40 11.14 8.74 -15.42
CA HIS A 40 10.07 8.76 -16.41
C HIS A 40 9.64 7.35 -16.84
N LYS A 41 10.58 6.39 -16.91
CA LYS A 41 10.28 5.00 -17.29
C LYS A 41 9.30 4.34 -16.32
N VAL A 42 9.55 4.46 -15.01
CA VAL A 42 8.67 3.89 -13.98
C VAL A 42 7.27 4.51 -14.02
N GLN A 43 7.19 5.82 -14.29
CA GLN A 43 5.92 6.51 -14.43
C GLN A 43 5.16 6.06 -15.71
N LEU A 44 5.86 5.93 -16.84
CA LEU A 44 5.28 5.48 -18.11
C LEU A 44 4.77 4.04 -18.05
N GLU A 45 5.50 3.13 -17.40
CA GLU A 45 5.07 1.74 -17.21
C GLU A 45 3.76 1.64 -16.43
N ALA A 46 3.61 2.43 -15.36
CA ALA A 46 2.38 2.46 -14.57
C ALA A 46 1.21 3.12 -15.33
N LEU A 47 1.47 4.21 -16.07
CA LEU A 47 0.48 4.87 -16.92
C LEU A 47 0.00 3.97 -18.07
N HIS A 48 0.89 3.17 -18.65
CA HIS A 48 0.55 2.22 -19.72
C HIS A 48 -0.51 1.20 -19.26
N ASN A 49 -0.45 0.78 -17.99
CA ASN A 49 -1.45 -0.10 -17.36
C ASN A 49 -2.73 0.62 -16.91
N LYS A 50 -2.92 1.89 -17.30
CA LYS A 50 -4.06 2.75 -16.90
C LYS A 50 -4.23 2.82 -15.37
N GLN A 51 -3.11 2.84 -14.64
CA GLN A 51 -3.08 3.01 -13.20
C GLN A 51 -2.98 4.49 -12.87
N LEU A 52 -3.62 4.94 -11.79
CA LEU A 52 -3.48 6.32 -11.34
C LEU A 52 -2.16 6.46 -10.57
N CYS A 53 -1.24 7.26 -11.11
CA CYS A 53 0.04 7.53 -10.48
C CYS A 53 -0.02 8.86 -9.72
N VAL A 54 0.26 8.83 -8.43
CA VAL A 54 0.25 10.01 -7.54
C VAL A 54 1.65 10.24 -7.01
N PRO A 55 2.36 11.29 -7.45
CA PRO A 55 3.65 11.62 -6.89
C PRO A 55 3.55 11.85 -5.38
N LEU A 56 4.40 11.17 -4.63
CA LEU A 56 4.48 11.31 -3.18
C LEU A 56 5.94 11.33 -2.75
N ASP A 57 6.34 12.44 -2.14
CA ASP A 57 7.60 12.58 -1.43
C ASP A 57 7.33 12.79 0.06
N TYR A 58 7.56 11.75 0.86
CA TYR A 58 7.34 11.77 2.31
C TYR A 58 8.37 12.63 3.07
N ASP A 59 9.49 12.99 2.44
CA ASP A 59 10.47 13.93 3.01
C ASP A 59 10.02 15.38 2.81
N CYS A 60 9.08 15.64 1.89
CA CYS A 60 8.54 16.97 1.60
C CYS A 60 7.19 17.22 2.30
N THR A 61 7.13 18.22 3.18
CA THR A 61 5.90 18.59 3.92
C THR A 61 4.73 18.93 3.00
N THR A 62 4.97 19.71 1.94
CA THR A 62 3.93 20.09 0.99
C THR A 62 3.38 18.89 0.23
N SER A 63 4.25 17.98 -0.21
CA SER A 63 3.84 16.75 -0.91
C SER A 63 2.99 15.85 -0.01
N LYS A 64 3.38 15.67 1.26
CA LYS A 64 2.58 14.94 2.25
C LYS A 64 1.19 15.55 2.44
N ALA A 65 1.12 16.87 2.65
CA ALA A 65 -0.16 17.55 2.88
C ALA A 65 -1.09 17.43 1.67
N GLN A 66 -0.59 17.69 0.46
CA GLN A 66 -1.35 17.54 -0.78
C GLN A 66 -1.85 16.10 -0.98
N PHE A 67 -1.01 15.12 -0.67
CA PHE A 67 -1.39 13.71 -0.75
C PHE A 67 -2.52 13.37 0.23
N LEU A 68 -2.40 13.80 1.50
CA LEU A 68 -3.43 13.55 2.51
C LEU A 68 -4.76 14.24 2.17
N GLU A 69 -4.73 15.43 1.56
CA GLU A 69 -5.95 16.07 1.04
C GLU A 69 -6.55 15.29 -0.14
N ALA A 70 -5.72 14.76 -1.04
CA ALA A 70 -6.19 13.95 -2.17
C ALA A 70 -6.83 12.63 -1.71
N VAL A 71 -6.32 12.01 -0.64
CA VAL A 71 -6.88 10.77 -0.05
C VAL A 71 -8.34 10.93 0.33
N LYS A 72 -8.76 12.12 0.81
CA LYS A 72 -10.15 12.40 1.18
C LYS A 72 -11.13 12.27 0.00
N GLN A 73 -10.63 12.39 -1.23
CA GLN A 73 -11.44 12.26 -2.45
C GLN A 73 -11.53 10.82 -2.96
N TRP A 74 -10.77 9.88 -2.39
CA TRP A 74 -10.77 8.48 -2.82
C TRP A 74 -11.76 7.67 -1.99
N HIS A 75 -12.84 7.27 -2.64
CA HIS A 75 -13.90 6.48 -2.03
C HIS A 75 -13.83 5.01 -2.49
N ASP A 76 -14.49 4.13 -1.72
CA ASP A 76 -14.62 2.69 -2.00
C ASP A 76 -13.29 1.93 -2.12
N LEU A 77 -12.22 2.47 -1.54
CA LEU A 77 -10.97 1.75 -1.32
C LEU A 77 -11.26 0.55 -0.42
N LYS A 78 -10.81 -0.63 -0.83
CA LYS A 78 -10.90 -1.85 -0.04
C LYS A 78 -9.62 -2.12 0.73
N TYR A 79 -8.48 -1.80 0.12
CA TYR A 79 -7.17 -2.07 0.69
C TYR A 79 -6.22 -0.88 0.49
N CYS A 80 -5.46 -0.57 1.53
CA CYS A 80 -4.29 0.29 1.45
C CYS A 80 -3.05 -0.56 1.76
N ILE A 81 -2.13 -0.70 0.80
CA ILE A 81 -0.86 -1.39 0.97
C ILE A 81 0.21 -0.34 1.21
N LEU A 82 0.84 -0.39 2.37
CA LEU A 82 1.77 0.62 2.85
C LEU A 82 3.17 0.02 2.97
N TRP A 83 4.05 0.40 2.05
CA TRP A 83 5.49 0.18 2.17
C TRP A 83 6.19 1.52 2.18
N ILE A 84 6.64 1.94 3.35
CA ILE A 84 7.47 3.13 3.49
C ILE A 84 8.66 2.79 4.38
N HIS A 85 9.80 3.42 4.07
CA HIS A 85 10.99 3.29 4.89
C HIS A 85 10.76 3.85 6.31
N SER A 86 11.52 3.35 7.29
CA SER A 86 11.28 3.63 8.70
C SER A 86 11.42 5.11 9.11
N SER A 87 12.09 5.93 8.30
CA SER A 87 12.21 7.36 8.53
C SER A 87 10.89 8.14 8.39
N ALA A 88 9.85 7.54 7.82
CA ALA A 88 8.59 8.21 7.54
C ALA A 88 7.39 7.63 8.32
N HIS A 89 7.62 7.06 9.50
CA HIS A 89 6.53 6.52 10.34
C HIS A 89 5.47 7.57 10.72
N ALA A 90 5.86 8.83 10.93
CA ALA A 90 4.90 9.91 11.21
C ALA A 90 3.91 10.11 10.06
N PHE A 91 4.37 9.95 8.81
CA PHE A 91 3.49 9.99 7.65
C PHE A 91 2.59 8.75 7.58
N SER A 92 3.11 7.56 7.91
CA SER A 92 2.28 6.34 8.01
C SER A 92 1.13 6.53 9.01
N CYS A 93 1.40 7.09 10.20
CA CYS A 93 0.36 7.39 11.19
C CYS A 93 -0.66 8.40 10.68
N ALA A 94 -0.20 9.53 10.10
CA ALA A 94 -1.09 10.54 9.54
C ALA A 94 -1.98 9.97 8.42
N LEU A 95 -1.45 9.08 7.57
CA LEU A 95 -2.23 8.41 6.55
C LEU A 95 -3.27 7.45 7.14
N ILE A 96 -2.89 6.68 8.17
CA ILE A 96 -3.83 5.80 8.89
C ILE A 96 -4.99 6.61 9.46
N GLU A 97 -4.69 7.72 10.13
CA GLU A 97 -5.71 8.64 10.69
C GLU A 97 -6.63 9.17 9.59
N GLN A 98 -6.09 9.65 8.46
CA GLN A 98 -6.92 10.15 7.35
C GLN A 98 -7.79 9.05 6.73
N LEU A 99 -7.25 7.85 6.54
CA LEU A 99 -8.02 6.71 6.00
C LEU A 99 -9.13 6.26 6.95
N ALA A 100 -8.92 6.36 8.27
CA ALA A 100 -9.92 6.06 9.28
C ALA A 100 -11.13 7.00 9.24
N LEU A 101 -10.96 8.22 8.72
CA LEU A 101 -12.03 9.21 8.58
C LEU A 101 -12.92 8.96 7.34
N LEU A 102 -12.55 8.04 6.45
CA LEU A 102 -13.38 7.72 5.28
C LEU A 102 -14.67 7.02 5.73
N PRO A 103 -15.80 7.21 5.01
CA PRO A 103 -17.07 6.55 5.35
C PRO A 103 -16.98 5.01 5.40
N LYS A 104 -16.08 4.45 4.60
CA LYS A 104 -15.71 3.02 4.60
C LYS A 104 -14.18 2.93 4.57
N PRO A 105 -13.51 2.91 5.73
CA PRO A 105 -12.07 2.79 5.78
C PRO A 105 -11.59 1.48 5.14
N PRO A 106 -10.52 1.50 4.32
CA PRO A 106 -9.94 0.29 3.79
C PRO A 106 -9.21 -0.53 4.86
N CYS A 107 -9.04 -1.83 4.62
CA CYS A 107 -8.08 -2.64 5.36
C CYS A 107 -6.65 -2.19 5.03
N ILE A 108 -5.83 -1.94 6.04
CA ILE A 108 -4.45 -1.46 5.88
C ILE A 108 -3.49 -2.63 6.02
N LEU A 109 -2.78 -2.96 4.93
CA LEU A 109 -1.68 -3.91 4.94
C LEU A 109 -0.37 -3.12 5.07
N HIS A 110 0.25 -3.14 6.24
CA HIS A 110 1.53 -2.46 6.43
C HIS A 110 2.69 -3.44 6.32
N ILE A 111 3.61 -3.16 5.40
CA ILE A 111 4.77 -3.99 5.13
C ILE A 111 5.95 -3.45 5.94
N PHE A 112 6.40 -4.25 6.90
CA PHE A 112 7.55 -3.95 7.76
C PHE A 112 8.81 -4.63 7.23
N GLY A 113 9.95 -3.95 7.37
CA GLY A 113 11.26 -4.57 7.18
C GLY A 113 11.52 -5.68 8.20
N SER A 114 12.51 -6.54 7.91
CA SER A 114 12.83 -7.72 8.73
C SER A 114 13.19 -7.41 10.18
N ASN A 115 13.82 -6.26 10.41
CA ASN A 115 14.33 -5.85 11.71
C ASN A 115 13.42 -4.81 12.36
N THR A 116 12.27 -4.53 11.76
CA THR A 116 11.38 -3.46 12.19
C THR A 116 10.18 -4.07 12.92
N HIS A 117 10.05 -3.76 14.20
CA HIS A 117 8.81 -3.92 14.93
C HIS A 117 8.38 -2.53 15.37
N ASP A 118 7.59 -1.85 14.54
CA ASP A 118 7.16 -0.51 14.88
C ASP A 118 5.83 -0.53 15.64
N GLN A 119 5.96 -0.52 16.98
CA GLN A 119 4.83 -0.45 17.89
C GLN A 119 4.01 0.83 17.69
N MET A 120 4.63 1.94 17.28
CA MET A 120 3.92 3.22 17.10
C MET A 120 2.84 3.11 16.02
N ILE A 121 3.16 2.47 14.89
CA ILE A 121 2.20 2.29 13.79
C ILE A 121 1.07 1.33 14.21
N LEU A 122 1.41 0.24 14.91
CA LEU A 122 0.42 -0.71 15.41
C LEU A 122 -0.55 -0.03 16.40
N GLU A 123 -0.01 0.78 17.32
CA GLU A 123 -0.82 1.55 18.26
C GLU A 123 -1.69 2.60 17.56
N CYS A 124 -1.15 3.28 16.55
CA CYS A 124 -1.90 4.24 15.75
C CYS A 124 -3.09 3.57 15.07
N ALA A 125 -2.88 2.43 14.41
CA ALA A 125 -3.94 1.64 13.79
C ALA A 125 -5.01 1.22 14.82
N ARG A 126 -4.58 0.70 15.98
CA ARG A 126 -5.47 0.30 17.07
C ARG A 126 -6.31 1.47 17.61
N LYS A 127 -5.69 2.63 17.85
CA LYS A 127 -6.38 3.84 18.35
C LYS A 127 -7.44 4.33 17.36
N ASN A 128 -7.15 4.26 16.06
CA ASN A 128 -8.06 4.65 15.00
C ASN A 128 -9.08 3.57 14.60
N LYS A 129 -9.05 2.39 15.24
CA LYS A 129 -9.98 1.26 14.99
C LYS A 129 -10.06 0.84 13.52
N VAL A 130 -8.96 0.95 12.79
CA VAL A 130 -8.87 0.46 11.41
C VAL A 130 -8.55 -1.02 11.40
N ASP A 131 -9.08 -1.72 10.39
CA ASP A 131 -8.63 -3.08 10.11
C ASP A 131 -7.19 -3.04 9.58
N PHE A 132 -6.31 -3.84 10.19
CA PHE A 132 -4.87 -3.69 10.02
C PHE A 132 -4.17 -5.05 10.01
N ILE A 133 -3.42 -5.30 8.95
CA ILE A 133 -2.67 -6.54 8.73
C ILE A 133 -1.18 -6.20 8.64
N PRO A 134 -0.38 -6.48 9.68
CA PRO A 134 1.06 -6.32 9.61
C PRO A 134 1.65 -7.47 8.77
N ILE A 135 2.43 -7.13 7.74
CA ILE A 135 3.21 -8.08 6.94
C ILE A 135 4.67 -7.82 7.22
N ARG A 136 5.39 -8.80 7.79
CA ARG A 136 6.82 -8.69 8.02
C ARG A 136 7.57 -9.33 6.86
N LEU A 137 8.43 -8.55 6.21
CA LEU A 137 9.38 -9.08 5.25
C LEU A 137 10.40 -9.97 5.98
N GLY A 138 10.63 -11.14 5.42
CA GLY A 138 11.52 -12.12 6.00
C GLY A 138 12.58 -12.60 5.02
N GLN A 139 13.30 -13.59 5.47
CA GLN A 139 14.11 -14.43 4.62
C GLN A 139 13.43 -15.79 4.44
N LYS A 140 13.77 -16.47 3.36
CA LYS A 140 13.32 -17.84 3.08
C LYS A 140 14.49 -18.78 3.26
N THR A 141 14.30 -19.80 4.09
CA THR A 141 15.27 -20.89 4.25
C THR A 141 15.30 -21.73 2.97
N THR A 142 16.50 -22.06 2.53
CA THR A 142 16.79 -22.90 1.37
C THR A 142 17.80 -23.98 1.78
N PRO A 143 18.00 -25.04 0.99
CA PRO A 143 19.05 -26.03 1.25
C PRO A 143 20.47 -25.43 1.33
N LYS A 144 20.70 -24.24 0.75
CA LYS A 144 21.99 -23.52 0.76
C LYS A 144 22.09 -22.43 1.84
N GLY A 145 21.15 -22.39 2.79
CA GLY A 145 21.06 -21.35 3.82
C GLY A 145 19.88 -20.42 3.61
N SER A 146 19.98 -19.19 4.10
CA SER A 146 18.88 -18.20 4.04
C SER A 146 19.09 -17.20 2.91
N ARG A 147 18.01 -16.81 2.22
CA ARG A 147 18.02 -15.68 1.27
C ARG A 147 16.86 -14.74 1.49
N TRP A 148 17.02 -13.49 1.09
CA TRP A 148 15.92 -12.55 1.02
C TRP A 148 14.81 -13.04 0.08
N LEU A 149 13.57 -12.66 0.42
CA LEU A 149 12.42 -12.88 -0.45
C LEU A 149 12.60 -12.10 -1.76
N THR A 150 12.20 -12.72 -2.87
CA THR A 150 12.11 -12.04 -4.16
C THR A 150 10.91 -11.08 -4.19
N HIS A 151 10.91 -10.10 -5.09
CA HIS A 151 9.75 -9.20 -5.25
C HIS A 151 8.45 -9.99 -5.57
N GLN A 152 8.56 -11.11 -6.28
CA GLN A 152 7.44 -12.01 -6.58
C GLN A 152 6.91 -12.70 -5.33
N GLU A 153 7.80 -13.21 -4.47
CA GLU A 153 7.40 -13.83 -3.20
C GLU A 153 6.75 -12.81 -2.25
N ILE A 154 7.25 -11.56 -2.24
CA ILE A 154 6.63 -10.48 -1.46
C ILE A 154 5.24 -10.14 -2.00
N SER A 155 5.11 -9.99 -3.32
CA SER A 155 3.83 -9.78 -4.00
C SER A 155 2.83 -10.89 -3.65
N GLN A 156 3.27 -12.14 -3.67
CA GLN A 156 2.41 -13.28 -3.34
C GLN A 156 1.93 -13.23 -1.88
N GLN A 157 2.80 -12.90 -0.93
CA GLN A 157 2.39 -12.75 0.47
C GLN A 157 1.30 -11.69 0.66
N ILE A 158 1.38 -10.57 -0.07
CA ILE A 158 0.35 -9.52 -0.03
C ILE A 158 -0.97 -10.04 -0.59
N LEU A 159 -0.93 -10.74 -1.74
CA LEU A 159 -2.13 -11.34 -2.36
C LEU A 159 -2.77 -12.39 -1.45
N ASP A 160 -1.98 -13.23 -0.80
CA ASP A 160 -2.46 -14.25 0.12
C ASP A 160 -3.09 -13.62 1.36
N ALA A 161 -2.49 -12.56 1.92
CA ALA A 161 -3.05 -11.80 3.03
C ALA A 161 -4.42 -11.20 2.67
N ILE A 162 -4.54 -10.59 1.48
CA ILE A 162 -5.80 -10.06 0.96
C ILE A 162 -6.84 -11.18 0.81
N LYS A 163 -6.48 -12.30 0.20
CA LYS A 163 -7.37 -13.44 -0.01
C LYS A 163 -7.90 -14.00 1.31
N ASN A 164 -7.00 -14.21 2.28
CA ASN A 164 -7.36 -14.72 3.59
C ASN A 164 -8.27 -13.75 4.34
N HIS A 165 -8.00 -12.45 4.25
CA HIS A 165 -8.86 -11.43 4.82
C HIS A 165 -10.26 -11.43 4.19
N MET A 166 -10.36 -11.46 2.85
CA MET A 166 -11.64 -11.54 2.15
C MET A 166 -12.46 -12.76 2.57
N ASN A 167 -11.81 -13.93 2.71
CA ASN A 167 -12.51 -15.14 3.12
C ASN A 167 -13.11 -14.99 4.53
N LYS A 168 -12.36 -14.42 5.49
CA LYS A 168 -12.86 -14.18 6.85
C LYS A 168 -14.04 -13.22 6.93
N GLN A 169 -14.14 -12.26 6.02
CA GLN A 169 -15.23 -11.28 5.97
C GLN A 169 -16.53 -11.85 5.34
N ASN A 170 -16.44 -12.97 4.64
CA ASN A 170 -17.57 -13.64 3.99
C ASN A 170 -18.13 -14.83 4.81
N LEU A 171 -17.51 -15.11 5.96
CA LEU A 171 -17.97 -16.08 6.97
C LEU A 171 -18.82 -15.34 8.01
#